data_AF-A0A931WEH0-F1
#
_entry.id   AF-A0A931WEH0-F1
#
_cell.length_a   1.000
_cell.length_b   1.000
_cell.length_c   1.000
_cell.angle_alpha   90.00
_cell.angle_beta   90.00
_cell.angle_gamma   90.00
#
_symmetry.space_group_name_H-M   'P 1'
#
loop_
_entity.id
_entity.type
_entity.pdbx_description
1 polymer ?
#
loop_
_entity_poly.entity_id
_entity_poly.type
_entity_poly.pdbx_seq_one_letter_code
_entity_poly.pdbx_strand_id
1 'polypeptide(L)'
;MVIWLVFAFVTIVIWYFSYGMDVFLNGGNDVLKSFIEHLTWHIPGGLNRRTAYIKEMVDSMPLQMVNGQPRLLGTMAGSKRCWEYEEIRDNNLYKEVAKDMLGGTIEFWFFSVFLPILIGGIITLGIRSIAYLIVNF
;
A
#
# COMPACT_ATOMS: atom_id res chain seq x y z
N MET A 1 -22.51 -24.00 4.99
CA MET A 1 -22.34 -22.74 5.74
C MET A 1 -20.98 -22.66 6.44
N VAL A 2 -20.60 -23.67 7.24
CA VAL A 2 -19.30 -23.69 7.97
C VAL A 2 -18.08 -23.58 7.06
N ILE A 3 -18.03 -24.30 5.94
CA ILE A 3 -16.91 -24.24 4.97
C ILE A 3 -16.70 -22.82 4.41
N TRP A 4 -17.80 -22.08 4.15
CA TRP A 4 -17.72 -20.71 3.65
C TRP A 4 -17.24 -19.72 4.71
N LEU A 5 -17.54 -19.97 5.99
CA LEU A 5 -17.02 -19.15 7.10
C LEU A 5 -15.52 -19.40 7.31
N VAL A 6 -15.08 -20.67 7.24
CA VAL A 6 -13.65 -21.02 7.28
C VAL A 6 -12.91 -20.39 6.11
N PHE A 7 -13.50 -20.42 4.91
CA PHE A 7 -12.97 -19.77 3.72
C PHE A 7 -12.74 -18.27 3.93
N ALA A 8 -13.79 -17.55 4.34
CA ALA A 8 -13.73 -16.11 4.57
C ALA A 8 -12.68 -15.75 5.63
N PHE A 9 -12.59 -16.56 6.70
CA PHE A 9 -11.59 -16.37 7.76
C PHE A 9 -10.16 -16.53 7.24
N VAL A 10 -9.86 -17.61 6.51
CA VAL A 10 -8.51 -17.86 5.96
C VAL A 10 -8.11 -16.75 4.98
N THR A 11 -9.03 -16.30 4.12
CA THR A 11 -8.78 -15.17 3.21
C THR A 11 -8.43 -13.88 3.95
N ILE A 12 -9.15 -13.55 5.03
CA ILE A 12 -8.86 -12.36 5.84
C ILE A 12 -7.50 -12.46 6.52
N VAL A 13 -7.13 -13.65 7.02
CA VAL A 13 -5.82 -13.88 7.65
C VAL A 13 -4.68 -13.71 6.64
N ILE A 14 -4.79 -14.32 5.46
CA ILE A 14 -3.77 -14.19 4.40
C ILE A 14 -3.65 -12.73 3.96
N TRP A 15 -4.78 -12.06 3.74
CA TRP A 15 -4.79 -10.63 3.41
C TRP A 15 -4.05 -9.80 4.47
N TYR A 16 -4.36 -10.01 5.76
CA TYR A 16 -3.76 -9.27 6.85
C TYR A 16 -2.24 -9.48 6.92
N PHE A 17 -1.76 -10.72 6.73
CA PHE A 17 -0.33 -11.00 6.70
C PHE A 17 0.37 -10.39 5.48
N SER A 18 -0.20 -10.53 4.27
CA SER A 18 0.37 -9.95 3.05
C SER A 18 0.44 -8.43 3.12
N TYR A 19 -0.65 -7.79 3.56
CA TYR A 19 -0.70 -6.34 3.75
C TYR A 19 0.23 -5.90 4.89
N GLY A 20 0.30 -6.68 5.98
CA GLY A 20 1.19 -6.39 7.10
C GLY A 20 2.66 -6.48 6.76
N MET A 21 3.07 -7.42 5.91
CA MET A 21 4.43 -7.47 5.40
C MET A 21 4.76 -6.25 4.53
N ASP A 22 3.86 -5.84 3.65
CA ASP A 22 4.05 -4.65 2.82
C ASP A 22 4.19 -3.38 3.68
N VAL A 23 3.33 -3.23 4.70
CA VAL A 23 3.43 -2.15 5.69
C VAL A 23 4.77 -2.19 6.43
N PHE A 24 5.20 -3.36 6.91
CA PHE A 24 6.47 -3.53 7.61
C PHE A 24 7.69 -3.21 6.73
N LEU A 25 7.71 -3.71 5.48
CA LEU A 25 8.78 -3.44 4.51
C LEU A 25 8.88 -1.95 4.16
N ASN A 26 7.76 -1.23 4.23
CA ASN A 26 7.69 0.21 4.04
C ASN A 26 7.85 1.01 5.36
N GLY A 27 8.32 0.37 6.44
CA GLY A 27 8.63 1.03 7.71
C GLY A 27 7.42 1.42 8.57
N GLY A 28 6.26 0.83 8.30
CA GLY A 28 5.04 1.03 9.08
C GLY A 28 4.92 0.08 10.26
N ASN A 29 4.24 0.54 11.32
CA ASN A 29 4.25 -0.10 12.64
C ASN A 29 2.90 -0.73 13.01
N ASP A 30 1.84 -0.43 12.26
CA ASP A 30 0.46 -0.81 12.57
C ASP A 30 -0.32 -1.06 11.28
N VAL A 31 -0.54 -2.34 10.99
CA VAL A 31 -1.18 -2.84 9.75
C VAL A 31 -2.60 -2.30 9.59
N LEU A 32 -3.38 -2.30 10.68
CA LEU A 32 -4.78 -1.90 10.63
C LEU A 32 -4.91 -0.39 10.49
N LYS A 33 -4.08 0.37 11.21
CA LYS A 33 -4.02 1.82 11.07
C LYS A 33 -3.56 2.22 9.67
N SER A 34 -2.53 1.58 9.13
CA SER A 34 -2.06 1.82 7.76
C SER A 34 -3.12 1.46 6.72
N PHE A 35 -3.93 0.41 6.92
CA PHE A 35 -5.05 0.09 6.02
C PHE A 35 -6.14 1.15 6.05
N ILE A 36 -6.57 1.56 7.25
CA ILE A 36 -7.59 2.60 7.42
C ILE A 36 -7.08 3.92 6.84
N GLU A 37 -5.80 4.27 7.07
CA GLU A 37 -5.19 5.45 6.49
C GLU A 37 -5.20 5.38 4.96
N HIS A 38 -4.80 4.25 4.37
CA HIS A 38 -4.81 4.06 2.91
C HIS A 38 -6.22 4.19 2.31
N LEU A 39 -7.24 3.63 2.98
CA LEU A 39 -8.66 3.80 2.63
C LEU A 39 -9.07 5.27 2.71
N THR A 40 -8.68 5.97 3.79
CA THR A 40 -9.03 7.38 3.97
C THR A 40 -8.32 8.30 2.99
N TRP A 41 -7.15 7.91 2.45
CA TRP A 41 -6.42 8.70 1.45
C TRP A 41 -7.12 8.77 0.10
N HIS A 42 -8.01 7.81 -0.19
CA HIS A 42 -8.91 7.86 -1.34
C HIS A 42 -10.11 8.80 -1.13
N ILE A 43 -10.31 9.30 0.10
CA ILE A 43 -11.37 10.24 0.48
C ILE A 43 -10.77 11.66 0.50
N PRO A 44 -11.52 12.73 0.15
CA PRO A 44 -11.00 14.11 0.06
C PRO A 44 -10.21 14.59 1.29
N GLY A 45 -10.57 14.15 2.50
CA GLY A 45 -9.86 14.49 3.73
C GLY A 45 -8.50 13.81 3.89
N GLY A 46 -8.32 12.58 3.41
CA GLY A 46 -7.05 11.87 3.52
C GLY A 46 -6.03 12.32 2.49
N LEU A 47 -6.46 12.70 1.28
CA LEU A 47 -5.57 13.31 0.28
C LEU A 47 -4.92 14.59 0.83
N ASN A 48 -5.69 15.42 1.54
CA ASN A 48 -5.17 16.65 2.15
C ASN A 48 -4.16 16.34 3.27
N ARG A 49 -4.40 15.31 4.10
CA ARG A 49 -3.43 14.88 5.12
C ARG A 49 -2.13 14.36 4.51
N ARG A 50 -2.20 13.55 3.45
CA ARG A 50 -1.01 13.05 2.75
C ARG A 50 -0.25 14.18 2.07
N THR A 51 -0.95 15.11 1.45
CA THR A 51 -0.35 16.33 0.88
C THR A 51 0.40 17.11 1.95
N ALA A 52 -0.21 17.29 3.13
CA ALA A 52 0.43 17.97 4.26
C ALA A 52 1.65 17.20 4.78
N TYR A 53 1.56 15.87 4.90
CA TYR A 53 2.68 15.02 5.32
C TYR A 53 3.86 15.08 4.35
N ILE A 54 3.61 14.95 3.04
CA ILE A 54 4.64 15.08 2.00
C ILE A 54 5.29 16.46 2.08
N LYS A 55 4.47 17.51 2.27
CA LYS A 55 4.99 18.87 2.45
C LYS A 55 5.91 18.98 3.66
N GLU A 56 5.47 18.52 4.83
CA GLU A 56 6.28 18.51 6.05
C GLU A 56 7.59 17.73 5.88
N MET A 57 7.55 16.58 5.21
CA MET A 57 8.73 15.75 4.97
C MET A 57 9.73 16.40 4.00
N VAL A 58 9.25 17.00 2.90
CA VAL A 58 10.10 17.70 1.93
C VAL A 58 10.66 18.99 2.53
N ASP A 59 9.86 19.74 3.27
CA ASP A 59 10.27 21.01 3.88
C ASP A 59 11.23 20.81 5.06
N SER A 60 11.21 19.65 5.71
CA SER A 60 12.13 19.29 6.82
C SER A 60 13.47 18.70 6.35
N MET A 61 13.63 18.41 5.05
CA MET A 61 14.88 17.87 4.52
C MET A 61 15.98 18.95 4.48
N PRO A 62 17.19 18.66 5.00
CA PRO A 62 18.28 19.61 4.97
C PRO A 62 18.80 19.82 3.54
N LEU A 63 19.10 21.07 3.20
CA LEU A 63 19.82 21.40 1.97
C LEU A 63 21.24 20.84 2.04
N GLN A 64 21.65 20.15 0.98
CA GLN A 64 23.00 19.61 0.83
C GLN A 64 23.74 20.39 -0.25
N MET A 65 25.04 20.62 -0.06
CA MET A 65 25.86 21.31 -1.06
C MET A 65 26.28 20.32 -2.15
N VAL A 66 25.81 20.53 -3.37
CA VAL A 66 26.18 19.75 -4.56
C VAL A 66 26.80 20.70 -5.59
N ASN A 67 28.05 20.46 -5.96
CA ASN A 67 28.81 21.32 -6.88
C ASN A 67 28.82 22.81 -6.47
N GLY A 68 28.85 23.09 -5.15
CA GLY A 68 28.86 24.45 -4.62
C GLY A 68 27.50 25.15 -4.59
N GLN A 69 26.40 24.45 -4.92
CA GLN A 69 25.04 24.97 -4.80
C GLN A 69 24.23 24.19 -3.76
N PRO A 70 23.41 24.87 -2.94
CA PRO A 70 22.51 24.20 -2.01
C PRO A 70 21.36 23.55 -2.79
N ARG A 71 21.27 22.23 -2.73
CA ARG A 71 20.21 21.43 -3.36
C ARG A 71 19.50 20.55 -2.35
N LEU A 72 18.21 20.33 -2.58
CA LEU A 72 17.40 19.41 -1.79
C LEU A 72 17.56 18.00 -2.39
N LEU A 73 18.24 17.10 -1.68
CA LEU A 73 18.48 15.74 -2.16
C LEU A 73 17.45 14.77 -1.58
N GLY A 74 16.81 14.01 -2.45
CA GLY A 74 15.84 12.99 -2.11
C GLY A 74 14.88 12.73 -3.26
N THR A 75 14.35 11.52 -3.32
CA THR A 75 13.34 11.13 -4.29
C THR A 75 12.18 10.44 -3.60
N MET A 76 10.99 10.63 -4.14
CA MET A 76 9.77 9.95 -3.74
C MET A 76 9.29 9.07 -4.89
N ALA A 77 9.05 7.79 -4.63
CA ALA A 77 8.52 6.88 -5.63
C ALA A 77 7.01 7.07 -5.77
N GLY A 78 6.55 7.51 -6.94
CA GLY A 78 5.15 7.47 -7.35
C GLY A 78 4.87 6.25 -8.23
N SER A 79 3.58 5.96 -8.46
CA SER A 79 3.15 4.83 -9.30
C SER A 79 3.55 4.98 -10.77
N LYS A 80 3.70 6.22 -11.27
CA LYS A 80 4.07 6.49 -12.67
C LYS A 80 5.52 6.89 -12.85
N ARG A 81 6.10 7.60 -11.87
CA ARG A 81 7.48 8.07 -11.92
C ARG A 81 8.05 8.31 -10.51
N CYS A 82 9.37 8.44 -10.43
CA CYS A 82 10.02 9.00 -9.26
C CYS A 82 10.01 10.53 -9.34
N TRP A 83 9.80 11.18 -8.20
CA TRP A 83 9.73 12.63 -8.05
C TRP A 83 10.92 13.12 -7.23
N GLU A 84 11.66 14.10 -7.72
CA GLU A 84 12.75 14.72 -6.95
C GLU A 84 12.20 15.72 -5.95
N TYR A 85 12.76 15.77 -4.74
CA TYR A 85 12.26 16.66 -3.68
C TYR A 85 12.36 18.14 -4.08
N GLU A 86 13.43 18.51 -4.78
CA GLU A 86 13.62 19.84 -5.33
C GLU A 86 12.49 20.20 -6.31
N GLU A 87 12.17 19.31 -7.25
CA GLU A 87 11.07 19.48 -8.20
C GLU A 87 9.71 19.64 -7.50
N ILE A 88 9.45 18.81 -6.48
CA ILE A 88 8.20 18.83 -5.72
C ILE A 88 8.00 20.18 -5.03
N ARG A 89 9.06 20.67 -4.37
CA ARG A 89 9.02 21.92 -3.62
C ARG A 89 8.90 23.13 -4.53
N ASP A 90 9.77 23.21 -5.53
CA ASP A 90 9.90 24.41 -6.37
C ASP A 90 8.67 24.63 -7.26
N ASN A 91 7.99 23.55 -7.65
CA ASN A 91 6.75 23.60 -8.44
C ASN A 91 5.47 23.39 -7.61
N ASN A 92 5.57 23.26 -6.29
CA ASN A 92 4.44 23.03 -5.37
C ASN A 92 3.57 21.80 -5.76
N LEU A 93 4.22 20.70 -6.16
CA LEU A 93 3.59 19.49 -6.71
C LEU A 93 3.11 18.50 -5.63
N TYR A 94 3.11 18.89 -4.35
CA TYR A 94 2.80 18.02 -3.22
C TYR A 94 1.50 17.22 -3.40
N LYS A 95 0.45 17.85 -3.93
CA LYS A 95 -0.85 17.20 -4.16
C LYS A 95 -0.82 16.22 -5.32
N GLU A 96 -0.05 16.52 -6.36
CA GLU A 96 0.10 15.65 -7.53
C GLU A 96 0.91 14.41 -7.17
N VAL A 97 2.01 14.60 -6.44
CA VAL A 97 2.81 13.52 -5.87
C VAL A 97 1.96 12.67 -4.94
N ALA A 98 1.17 13.29 -4.05
CA ALA A 98 0.26 12.56 -3.16
C ALA A 98 -0.73 11.67 -3.91
N LYS A 99 -1.21 12.12 -5.08
CA LYS A 99 -2.09 11.34 -5.96
C LYS A 99 -1.33 10.27 -6.73
N ASP A 100 -0.14 10.58 -7.22
CA ASP A 100 0.67 9.64 -8.00
C ASP A 100 1.18 8.49 -7.12
N MET A 101 1.42 8.76 -5.82
CA MET A 101 1.73 7.75 -4.82
C MET A 101 0.50 6.98 -4.33
N LEU A 102 -0.72 7.34 -4.73
CA LEU A 102 -1.87 6.44 -4.55
C LEU A 102 -1.78 5.42 -5.66
N GLY A 103 -1.53 4.16 -5.31
CA GLY A 103 -1.80 3.06 -6.22
C GLY A 103 -3.21 3.24 -6.75
N GLY A 104 -3.42 2.99 -8.05
CA GLY A 104 -4.71 3.25 -8.67
C GLY A 104 -5.83 2.54 -7.90
N THR A 105 -7.07 3.05 -7.96
CA THR A 105 -8.21 2.37 -7.32
C THR A 105 -8.28 0.89 -7.69
N ILE A 106 -7.93 0.55 -8.93
CA ILE A 106 -7.80 -0.83 -9.42
C ILE A 106 -6.72 -1.61 -8.67
N GLU A 107 -5.56 -1.02 -8.43
CA GLU A 107 -4.44 -1.64 -7.72
C GLU A 107 -4.80 -1.93 -6.26
N PHE A 108 -5.48 -0.99 -5.59
CA PHE A 108 -6.04 -1.22 -4.27
C PHE A 108 -7.02 -2.38 -4.26
N TRP A 109 -8.05 -2.36 -5.13
CA TRP A 109 -9.02 -3.46 -5.18
C TRP A 109 -8.38 -4.79 -5.56
N PHE A 110 -7.41 -4.78 -6.46
CA PHE A 110 -6.77 -5.99 -6.94
C PHE A 110 -5.89 -6.63 -5.85
N PHE A 111 -4.95 -5.88 -5.29
CA PHE A 111 -4.00 -6.41 -4.29
C PHE A 111 -4.60 -6.51 -2.89
N SER A 112 -5.48 -5.59 -2.51
CA SER A 112 -6.06 -5.56 -1.15
C SER A 112 -7.38 -6.29 -1.03
N VAL A 113 -8.06 -6.64 -2.13
CA VAL A 113 -9.38 -7.32 -2.05
C VAL A 113 -9.45 -8.58 -2.92
N PHE A 114 -9.17 -8.50 -4.21
CA PHE A 114 -9.34 -9.64 -5.13
C PHE A 114 -8.28 -10.71 -4.95
N LEU A 115 -7.01 -10.36 -4.85
CA LEU A 115 -5.89 -11.30 -4.76
C LEU A 115 -6.00 -12.24 -3.53
N PRO A 116 -6.30 -11.74 -2.31
CA PRO A 116 -6.53 -12.60 -1.17
C PRO A 116 -7.73 -13.54 -1.33
N ILE A 117 -8.82 -13.06 -1.94
CA ILE A 117 -10.01 -13.88 -2.23
C ILE A 117 -9.64 -15.00 -3.21
N LEU A 118 -8.88 -14.69 -4.26
CA LEU A 118 -8.42 -15.64 -5.26
C LEU A 118 -7.51 -16.71 -4.64
N ILE A 119 -6.53 -16.30 -3.82
CA ILE A 119 -5.59 -17.20 -3.13
C ILE A 119 -6.34 -18.11 -2.15
N GLY A 120 -7.25 -17.56 -1.34
CA GLY A 120 -8.11 -18.36 -0.45
C GLY A 120 -8.95 -19.38 -1.24
N GLY A 121 -9.44 -18.96 -2.41
CA GLY A 121 -10.10 -19.79 -3.43
C GLY A 121 -9.32 -21.05 -3.75
N ILE A 122 -8.09 -20.85 -4.23
CA ILE A 122 -7.19 -21.91 -4.67
C ILE A 122 -6.83 -22.85 -3.51
N ILE A 123 -6.49 -22.31 -2.34
CA ILE A 123 -6.13 -23.12 -1.17
C ILE A 123 -7.29 -24.04 -0.76
N THR A 124 -8.52 -23.53 -0.78
CA THR A 124 -9.69 -24.31 -0.36
C THR A 124 -10.03 -25.41 -1.34
N LEU A 125 -9.93 -25.15 -2.65
CA LEU A 125 -10.06 -26.18 -3.68
C LEU A 125 -8.96 -27.24 -3.55
N GLY A 126 -7.73 -26.83 -3.24
CA GLY A 126 -6.61 -27.74 -2.96
C GLY A 126 -6.88 -28.66 -1.77
N ILE A 127 -7.30 -28.10 -0.62
CA ILE A 127 -7.65 -28.86 0.59
C ILE A 127 -8.79 -29.84 0.30
N ARG A 128 -9.83 -29.41 -0.43
CA ARG A 128 -10.95 -30.28 -0.80
C ARG A 128 -10.51 -31.45 -1.67
N SER A 129 -9.65 -31.22 -2.65
CA SER A 129 -9.10 -32.26 -3.53
C SER A 129 -8.24 -33.26 -2.75
N ILE A 130 -7.42 -32.79 -1.82
CA ILE A 130 -6.60 -33.66 -0.95
C ILE A 130 -7.48 -34.49 -0.02
N ALA A 131 -8.49 -33.88 0.62
CA ALA A 131 -9.42 -34.59 1.49
C ALA A 131 -10.23 -35.66 0.73
N TYR A 132 -10.64 -35.37 -0.51
CA TYR A 132 -11.33 -36.35 -1.36
C TYR A 132 -10.43 -37.54 -1.69
N LEU A 133 -9.15 -37.30 -1.99
CA LEU A 133 -8.17 -38.37 -2.24
C LEU A 133 -7.95 -39.25 -1.00
N ILE A 134 -7.87 -38.64 0.20
CA ILE A 134 -7.67 -39.39 1.46
C ILE A 134 -8.87 -40.26 1.83
N VAL A 135 -10.10 -39.81 1.54
CA VAL A 135 -11.33 -40.57 1.89
C VAL A 135 -11.61 -41.71 0.90
N ASN A 136 -11.13 -41.62 -0.33
CA ASN A 136 -11.38 -42.62 -1.39
C ASN A 136 -10.19 -43.55 -1.66
N PHE A 137 -9.15 -43.51 -0.83
CA PHE A 137 -8.04 -44.47 -0.76
C PHE A 137 -8.11 -45.25 0.56
#